data_AF-A0A1P8NIW0-F1
#
_entry.id   AF-A0A1P8NIW0-F1
#
_cell.length_a   1.000
_cell.length_b   1.000
_cell.length_c   1.000
_cell.angle_alpha   90.00
_cell.angle_beta   90.00
_cell.angle_gamma   90.00
#
_symmetry.space_group_name_H-M   'P 1'
#
loop_
_entity.id
_entity.type
_entity.pdbx_description
1 polymer ?
#
loop_
_entity_poly.entity_id
_entity_poly.type
_entity_poly.pdbx_seq_one_letter_code
_entity_poly.pdbx_strand_id
1 'polypeptide(L)'
;MADSQYPYPPDRFDDEADAVSFHGAHRAEEPFWRQNLLYIVIIGAALVMLIVLLFVIGGMGGGGDERAEDPTTPAASETSSAPAEETTEEEPPPEADKSVPVLVVNAGGMNGLAGTWRDTLEGDGWEDVSVSTADNQQQEPVVFYRDDEDQETAQALAAEVGAGEARQSDEYDARITFVAVEMPDEGGGDEGDGGQGDDGGEG
;
A
#
# COMPACT_ATOMS: atom_id res chain seq x y z
N MET A 1 0.65 -54.46 -9.19
CA MET A 1 0.58 -54.10 -10.62
C MET A 1 -0.89 -53.99 -10.93
N ALA A 2 -1.40 -52.77 -11.06
CA ALA A 2 -2.82 -52.54 -11.32
C ALA A 2 -3.02 -52.52 -12.84
N ASP A 3 -3.73 -53.51 -13.36
CA ASP A 3 -4.22 -53.52 -14.74
C ASP A 3 -5.20 -52.35 -14.91
N SER A 4 -4.74 -51.26 -15.52
CA SER A 4 -5.58 -50.16 -15.96
C SER A 4 -6.42 -50.66 -17.14
N GLN A 5 -7.62 -51.14 -16.85
CA GLN A 5 -8.68 -51.33 -17.85
C GLN A 5 -9.11 -49.95 -18.38
N TYR A 6 -8.28 -49.38 -19.23
CA TYR A 6 -8.57 -48.18 -20.02
C TYR A 6 -9.63 -48.58 -21.06
N PRO A 7 -10.85 -48.03 -21.01
CA PRO A 7 -11.97 -48.51 -21.84
C PRO A 7 -11.90 -48.04 -23.30
N TYR A 8 -10.80 -47.43 -23.70
CA TYR A 8 -10.59 -46.90 -25.05
C TYR A 8 -9.44 -47.63 -25.74
N PRO A 9 -9.58 -47.95 -27.05
CA PRO A 9 -8.46 -48.44 -27.84
C PRO A 9 -7.30 -47.44 -27.80
N PRO A 10 -6.04 -47.91 -27.77
CA PRO A 10 -4.89 -47.01 -27.83
C PRO A 10 -4.96 -46.18 -29.11
N ASP A 11 -5.05 -44.86 -28.96
CA ASP A 11 -5.07 -43.92 -30.08
C ASP A 11 -3.68 -43.29 -30.25
N ARG A 12 -3.44 -42.64 -31.41
CA ARG A 12 -2.14 -42.05 -31.72
C ARG A 12 -1.65 -41.05 -30.66
N PHE A 13 -2.56 -40.41 -29.94
CA PHE A 13 -2.22 -39.52 -28.84
C PHE A 13 -1.55 -40.24 -27.66
N ASP A 14 -1.86 -41.53 -27.43
CA ASP A 14 -1.26 -42.33 -26.36
C ASP A 14 0.20 -42.72 -26.69
N ASP A 15 0.48 -43.05 -27.96
CA ASP A 15 1.84 -43.32 -28.46
C ASP A 15 2.73 -42.07 -28.39
N GLU A 16 2.16 -40.88 -28.62
CA GLU A 16 2.87 -39.60 -28.51
C GLU A 16 3.12 -39.21 -27.05
N ALA A 17 2.20 -39.51 -26.13
CA ALA A 17 2.35 -39.23 -24.70
C ALA A 17 3.50 -40.02 -24.04
N ASP A 18 3.72 -41.28 -24.44
CA ASP A 18 4.87 -42.08 -23.98
C ASP A 18 6.21 -41.58 -24.57
N ALA A 19 6.17 -40.92 -25.74
CA ALA A 19 7.35 -40.35 -26.39
C ALA A 19 7.74 -38.96 -25.85
N VAL A 20 6.83 -38.23 -25.20
CA VAL A 20 7.10 -36.91 -24.64
C VAL A 20 7.28 -36.96 -23.12
N SER A 21 8.49 -36.65 -22.65
CA SER A 21 8.70 -36.34 -21.23
C SER A 21 7.83 -35.14 -20.85
N PHE A 22 6.95 -35.30 -19.87
CA PHE A 22 6.06 -34.25 -19.35
C PHE A 22 6.89 -33.03 -18.90
N HIS A 23 7.07 -32.07 -19.79
CA HIS A 23 7.59 -30.75 -19.44
C HIS A 23 6.39 -29.90 -19.05
N GLY A 24 6.04 -29.96 -17.76
CA GLY A 24 5.15 -28.99 -17.17
C GLY A 24 5.69 -27.58 -17.43
N ALA A 25 4.79 -26.61 -17.56
CA ALA A 25 5.12 -25.18 -17.56
C ALA A 25 5.63 -24.75 -16.18
N HIS A 26 6.68 -25.39 -15.69
CA HIS A 26 7.42 -24.94 -14.53
C HIS A 26 8.22 -23.73 -15.00
N ARG A 27 7.63 -22.54 -14.82
CA ARG A 27 8.44 -21.33 -14.68
C ARG A 27 9.50 -21.65 -13.66
N ALA A 28 10.76 -21.66 -14.07
CA ALA A 28 11.84 -21.50 -13.14
C ALA A 28 11.62 -20.12 -12.50
N GLU A 29 11.20 -20.13 -11.24
CA GLU A 29 11.22 -18.97 -10.38
C GLU A 29 12.63 -18.37 -10.46
N GLU A 30 12.75 -17.19 -11.07
CA GLU A 30 14.03 -16.48 -11.07
C GLU A 30 14.36 -16.19 -9.60
N PRO A 31 15.54 -16.60 -9.11
CA PRO A 31 15.85 -16.46 -7.69
C PRO A 31 15.79 -14.98 -7.32
N PHE A 32 14.94 -14.65 -6.35
CA PHE A 32 14.65 -13.29 -5.83
C PHE A 32 15.90 -12.43 -5.60
N TRP A 33 17.04 -13.06 -5.36
CA TRP A 33 18.34 -12.43 -5.14
C TRP A 33 18.93 -11.75 -6.40
N ARG A 34 18.55 -12.17 -7.61
CA ARG A 34 18.98 -11.51 -8.86
C ARG A 34 18.14 -10.27 -9.18
N GLN A 35 16.82 -10.36 -8.97
CA GLN A 35 15.90 -9.24 -9.15
C GLN A 35 16.27 -8.08 -8.21
N ASN A 36 16.64 -8.40 -6.97
CA ASN A 36 16.86 -7.41 -5.92
C ASN A 36 18.34 -7.08 -5.68
N LEU A 37 19.24 -7.50 -6.57
CA LEU A 37 20.68 -7.30 -6.40
C LEU A 37 21.04 -5.81 -6.32
N LEU A 38 20.40 -4.97 -7.15
CA LEU A 38 20.58 -3.52 -7.12
C LEU A 38 20.19 -2.94 -5.74
N TYR A 39 19.05 -3.33 -5.19
CA TYR A 39 18.58 -2.89 -3.88
C TYR A 39 19.52 -3.36 -2.75
N ILE A 40 20.01 -4.60 -2.80
CA ILE A 40 20.97 -5.12 -1.81
C ILE A 40 22.28 -4.32 -1.85
N VAL A 41 22.76 -3.94 -3.03
CA VAL A 41 23.96 -3.11 -3.18
C VAL A 41 23.74 -1.70 -2.62
N ILE A 42 22.59 -1.09 -2.90
CA ILE A 42 22.24 0.24 -2.39
C ILE A 42 22.13 0.23 -0.86
N ILE A 43 21.40 -0.74 -0.30
CA ILE A 43 21.24 -0.92 1.15
C ILE A 43 22.62 -1.14 1.81
N GLY A 44 23.46 -2.00 1.21
CA GLY A 44 24.82 -2.23 1.71
C GLY A 44 25.67 -0.96 1.72
N ALA A 45 25.61 -0.15 0.65
CA ALA A 45 26.34 1.11 0.56
C ALA A 45 25.84 2.14 1.60
N ALA A 46 24.52 2.24 1.78
CA ALA A 46 23.91 3.12 2.78
C ALA A 46 24.31 2.71 4.22
N LEU A 47 24.35 1.41 4.52
CA LEU A 47 24.74 0.89 5.83
C LEU A 47 26.21 1.17 6.14
N VAL A 48 27.10 1.01 5.15
CA VAL A 48 28.51 1.39 5.28
C VAL A 48 28.67 2.89 5.49
N MET A 49 27.93 3.71 4.74
CA MET A 49 27.96 5.17 4.89
C MET A 49 27.48 5.62 6.27
N LEU A 50 26.42 4.98 6.79
CA LEU A 50 25.88 5.22 8.13
C LEU A 50 26.89 4.84 9.21
N ILE A 51 27.56 3.70 9.08
CA ILE A 51 28.61 3.28 10.03
C ILE A 51 29.77 4.27 10.02
N VAL A 52 30.20 4.73 8.84
CA VAL A 52 31.26 5.75 8.72
C VAL A 52 30.81 7.07 9.37
N LEU A 53 29.58 7.50 9.14
CA LEU A 53 29.00 8.69 9.76
C LEU A 53 29.00 8.58 11.30
N LEU A 54 28.52 7.47 11.84
CA LEU A 54 28.52 7.23 13.29
C LEU A 54 29.93 7.17 13.86
N PHE A 55 30.89 6.62 13.12
CA PHE A 55 32.29 6.61 13.55
C PHE A 55 32.93 8.00 13.52
N VAL A 56 32.56 8.86 12.56
CA VAL A 56 33.01 10.26 12.49
C VAL A 56 32.40 11.10 13.62
N ILE A 57 31.12 10.91 13.93
CA ILE A 57 30.41 11.61 15.00
C ILE A 57 30.88 11.11 16.38
N GLY A 58 30.94 9.79 16.57
CA GLY A 58 31.39 9.16 17.82
C GLY A 58 32.89 9.29 18.06
N GLY A 59 33.70 9.42 17.00
CA GLY A 59 35.15 9.63 17.09
C GLY A 59 35.56 11.03 17.57
N MET A 60 34.64 12.01 17.55
CA MET A 60 34.91 13.40 17.96
C MET A 60 34.17 13.83 19.25
N GLY A 61 33.57 12.88 19.98
CA GLY A 61 32.82 13.12 21.22
C GLY A 61 33.34 12.26 22.37
N GLY A 62 34.58 12.49 22.79
CA GLY A 62 35.14 11.87 23.99
C GLY A 62 34.60 12.50 25.28
N GLY A 63 34.06 11.66 26.17
CA GLY A 63 34.11 11.87 27.62
C GLY A 63 32.77 12.08 28.33
N GLY A 64 32.54 11.27 29.36
CA GLY A 64 31.54 11.50 30.43
C GLY A 64 30.56 10.33 30.57
N ASP A 65 30.95 9.21 31.19
CA ASP A 65 30.84 8.95 32.65
C ASP A 65 29.37 8.79 33.08
N GLU A 66 28.85 7.56 33.09
CA GLU A 66 28.76 6.71 34.30
C GLU A 66 27.90 7.28 35.43
N ARG A 67 26.66 6.79 35.52
CA ARG A 67 25.93 6.61 36.78
C ARG A 67 24.85 5.54 36.57
N ALA A 68 25.17 4.27 36.80
CA ALA A 68 25.04 3.57 38.09
C ALA A 68 23.62 3.66 38.67
N GLU A 69 22.85 2.58 38.59
CA GLU A 69 22.56 1.69 39.72
C GLU A 69 21.55 0.59 39.30
N ASP A 70 22.05 -0.65 39.22
CA ASP A 70 21.26 -1.88 39.32
C ASP A 70 20.59 -1.93 40.70
N PRO A 71 19.35 -2.46 40.79
CA PRO A 71 19.25 -3.73 41.50
C PRO A 71 18.24 -4.73 40.91
N THR A 72 18.71 -5.97 40.77
CA THR A 72 18.03 -7.25 41.07
C THR A 72 16.88 -7.73 40.15
N THR A 73 17.20 -8.80 39.42
CA THR A 73 16.36 -9.70 38.60
C THR A 73 15.55 -10.73 39.44
N PRO A 74 14.66 -11.61 38.91
CA PRO A 74 13.69 -11.54 37.78
C PRO A 74 12.27 -12.04 38.18
N ALA A 75 11.22 -11.66 37.45
CA ALA A 75 10.07 -12.54 37.19
C ALA A 75 9.23 -11.98 36.04
N ALA A 76 9.02 -12.82 35.03
CA ALA A 76 8.21 -12.54 33.86
C ALA A 76 6.75 -12.25 34.23
N SER A 77 6.18 -11.24 33.57
CA SER A 77 4.80 -11.30 33.08
C SER A 77 4.63 -10.27 31.97
N GLU A 78 4.03 -10.76 30.89
CA GLU A 78 3.67 -10.02 29.70
C GLU A 78 2.83 -8.79 30.05
N THR A 79 3.24 -7.62 29.57
CA THR A 79 2.33 -6.49 29.37
C THR A 79 2.74 -5.80 28.08
N SER A 80 1.76 -5.75 27.18
CA SER A 80 1.72 -4.96 25.97
C SER A 80 2.28 -3.55 26.23
N SER A 81 3.42 -3.23 25.62
CA SER A 81 3.85 -1.84 25.48
C SER A 81 3.29 -1.35 24.17
N ALA A 82 2.28 -0.49 24.27
CA ALA A 82 1.77 0.32 23.17
C ALA A 82 2.94 0.97 22.41
N PRO A 83 2.88 1.07 21.08
CA PRO A 83 3.79 1.96 20.38
C PRO A 83 3.52 3.38 20.90
N ALA A 84 4.59 4.05 21.30
CA ALA A 84 4.56 5.47 21.59
C ALA A 84 4.15 6.20 20.31
N GLU A 85 3.07 6.98 20.39
CA GLU A 85 2.77 8.02 19.41
C GLU A 85 3.95 9.01 19.45
N GLU A 86 4.87 8.89 18.50
CA GLU A 86 5.71 10.02 18.14
C GLU A 86 4.76 11.09 17.60
N THR A 87 4.52 12.12 18.41
CA THR A 87 3.92 13.37 17.96
C THR A 87 4.86 13.99 16.92
N THR A 88 4.66 13.60 15.66
CA THR A 88 5.12 14.38 14.51
C THR A 88 4.44 15.73 14.61
N GLU A 89 5.28 16.76 14.70
CA GLU A 89 4.86 18.16 14.67
C GLU A 89 4.17 18.39 13.31
N GLU A 90 2.86 18.62 13.36
CA GLU A 90 1.98 18.74 12.19
C GLU A 90 2.27 20.08 11.48
N GLU A 91 3.21 20.05 10.54
CA GLU A 91 3.41 21.11 9.56
C GLU A 91 2.11 21.26 8.76
N PRO A 92 1.58 22.49 8.54
CA PRO A 92 0.32 22.67 7.82
C PRO A 92 0.39 21.97 6.47
N PRO A 93 -0.67 21.24 6.05
CA PRO A 93 -0.64 20.49 4.82
C PRO A 93 -0.37 21.45 3.64
N PRO A 94 0.50 21.06 2.68
CA PRO A 94 0.69 21.84 1.47
C PRO A 94 -0.66 22.06 0.76
N GLU A 95 -0.88 23.25 0.19
CA GLU A 95 -2.10 23.51 -0.57
C GLU A 95 -2.11 22.64 -1.84
N ALA A 96 -3.08 21.72 -1.94
CA ALA A 96 -3.20 20.83 -3.10
C ALA A 96 -3.65 21.58 -4.37
N ASP A 97 -3.00 21.31 -5.50
CA ASP A 97 -3.56 21.66 -6.81
C ASP A 97 -4.63 20.64 -7.22
N LYS A 98 -5.89 20.96 -6.92
CA LYS A 98 -7.05 20.10 -7.19
C LYS A 98 -7.44 19.96 -8.68
N SER A 99 -6.74 20.66 -9.58
CA SER A 99 -6.89 20.50 -11.03
C SER A 99 -6.07 19.35 -11.62
N VAL A 100 -5.14 18.79 -10.82
CA VAL A 100 -4.32 17.64 -11.24
C VAL A 100 -5.19 16.38 -11.32
N PRO A 101 -5.14 15.60 -12.43
CA PRO A 101 -5.90 14.37 -12.54
C PRO A 101 -5.49 13.31 -11.52
N VAL A 102 -6.47 12.80 -10.79
CA VAL A 102 -6.30 11.75 -9.77
C VAL A 102 -6.92 10.45 -10.24
N LEU A 103 -6.18 9.35 -10.11
CA LEU A 103 -6.70 7.99 -10.31
C LEU A 103 -6.91 7.31 -8.96
N VAL A 104 -8.15 6.95 -8.63
CA VAL A 104 -8.47 6.14 -7.45
C VAL A 104 -8.50 4.66 -7.83
N VAL A 105 -7.62 3.87 -7.25
CA VAL A 105 -7.51 2.43 -7.47
C VAL A 105 -8.07 1.68 -6.27
N ASN A 106 -9.08 0.84 -6.51
CA ASN A 106 -9.58 -0.07 -5.49
C ASN A 106 -8.62 -1.25 -5.30
N ALA A 107 -7.92 -1.29 -4.19
CA ALA A 107 -7.11 -2.42 -3.74
C ALA A 107 -7.67 -3.12 -2.49
N GLY A 108 -8.77 -2.62 -1.92
CA GLY A 108 -9.45 -3.25 -0.77
C GLY A 108 -10.35 -4.44 -1.14
N GLY A 109 -10.68 -4.60 -2.42
CA GLY A 109 -11.58 -5.68 -2.88
C GLY A 109 -13.06 -5.46 -2.50
N MET A 110 -13.42 -4.26 -2.04
CA MET A 110 -14.78 -3.88 -1.71
C MET A 110 -15.52 -3.31 -2.93
N ASN A 111 -16.77 -3.73 -3.15
CA ASN A 111 -17.57 -3.19 -4.24
C ASN A 111 -17.90 -1.72 -3.99
N GLY A 112 -17.72 -0.88 -5.00
CA GLY A 112 -18.04 0.56 -4.91
C GLY A 112 -16.95 1.42 -4.27
N LEU A 113 -15.90 0.85 -3.67
CA LEU A 113 -14.86 1.57 -2.92
C LEU A 113 -14.30 2.80 -3.65
N ALA A 114 -13.74 2.58 -4.84
CA ALA A 114 -13.15 3.68 -5.62
C ALA A 114 -14.20 4.68 -6.11
N GLY A 115 -15.45 4.24 -6.30
CA GLY A 115 -16.57 5.12 -6.63
C GLY A 115 -16.90 6.06 -5.48
N THR A 116 -17.02 5.53 -4.27
CA THR A 116 -17.25 6.34 -3.06
C THR A 116 -16.14 7.36 -2.84
N TRP A 117 -14.88 6.93 -2.97
CA TRP A 117 -13.74 7.86 -2.88
C TRP A 117 -13.72 8.92 -3.97
N ARG A 118 -14.13 8.59 -5.21
CA ARG A 118 -14.31 9.60 -6.25
C ARG A 118 -15.32 10.65 -5.80
N ASP A 119 -16.50 10.21 -5.36
CA ASP A 119 -17.58 11.13 -4.98
C ASP A 119 -17.15 12.04 -3.81
N THR A 120 -16.40 11.49 -2.84
CA THR A 120 -15.78 12.27 -1.75
C THR A 120 -14.81 13.31 -2.30
N LEU A 121 -13.82 12.92 -3.11
CA LEU A 121 -12.81 13.83 -3.64
C LEU A 121 -13.42 14.90 -4.56
N GLU A 122 -14.38 14.56 -5.41
CA GLU A 122 -15.11 15.54 -6.22
C GLU A 122 -15.91 16.51 -5.33
N GLY A 123 -16.50 16.02 -4.23
CA GLY A 123 -17.15 16.84 -3.20
C GLY A 123 -16.18 17.80 -2.50
N ASP A 124 -14.93 17.38 -2.31
CA ASP A 124 -13.85 18.20 -1.75
C ASP A 124 -13.23 19.16 -2.79
N GLY A 125 -13.67 19.09 -4.05
CA GLY A 125 -13.31 20.03 -5.11
C GLY A 125 -12.22 19.56 -6.08
N TRP A 126 -11.88 18.26 -6.07
CA TRP A 126 -11.03 17.66 -7.10
C TRP A 126 -11.76 17.63 -8.46
N GLU A 127 -11.10 18.14 -9.52
CA GLU A 127 -11.79 18.40 -10.80
C GLU A 127 -11.82 17.20 -11.76
N ASP A 128 -10.82 16.31 -11.69
CA ASP A 128 -10.69 15.14 -12.57
C ASP A 128 -10.30 13.90 -11.76
N VAL A 129 -11.30 13.10 -11.40
CA VAL A 129 -11.13 11.90 -10.58
C VAL A 129 -11.60 10.65 -11.33
N SER A 130 -10.62 9.86 -11.80
CA SER A 130 -10.85 8.59 -12.46
C SER A 130 -10.81 7.42 -11.46
N VAL A 131 -11.43 6.28 -11.81
CA VAL A 131 -11.38 5.08 -10.95
C VAL A 131 -10.89 3.86 -11.71
N SER A 132 -10.23 2.96 -10.99
CA SER A 132 -9.83 1.65 -11.46
C SER A 132 -9.89 0.62 -10.31
N THR A 133 -9.64 -0.64 -10.63
CA THR A 133 -9.52 -1.74 -9.66
C THR A 133 -8.16 -2.39 -9.85
N ALA A 134 -7.44 -2.62 -8.75
CA ALA A 134 -6.16 -3.29 -8.76
C ALA A 134 -6.31 -4.80 -9.07
N ASP A 135 -5.29 -5.38 -9.70
CA ASP A 135 -5.22 -6.83 -9.93
C ASP A 135 -5.00 -7.62 -8.62
N ASN A 136 -4.35 -6.99 -7.63
CA ASN A 136 -4.04 -7.58 -6.34
C ASN A 136 -4.52 -6.67 -5.21
N GLN A 137 -4.93 -7.28 -4.09
CA GLN A 137 -5.33 -6.54 -2.91
C GLN A 137 -4.12 -5.99 -2.16
N GLN A 138 -4.29 -4.82 -1.53
CA GLN A 138 -3.32 -4.23 -0.63
C GLN A 138 -3.90 -4.08 0.77
N GLN A 139 -3.01 -4.04 1.76
CA GLN A 139 -3.39 -3.93 3.18
C GLN A 139 -3.32 -2.49 3.68
N GLU A 140 -2.57 -1.63 3.00
CA GLU A 140 -2.31 -0.25 3.41
C GLU A 140 -2.66 0.71 2.27
N PRO A 141 -3.30 1.85 2.56
CA PRO A 141 -3.53 2.87 1.57
C PRO A 141 -2.20 3.53 1.18
N VAL A 142 -2.10 3.99 -0.07
CA VAL A 142 -0.92 4.73 -0.53
C VAL A 142 -1.32 5.71 -1.63
N VAL A 143 -0.76 6.91 -1.60
CA VAL A 143 -0.81 7.85 -2.72
C VAL A 143 0.53 7.84 -3.44
N PHE A 144 0.48 7.67 -4.76
CA PHE A 144 1.60 7.76 -5.66
C PHE A 144 1.54 9.02 -6.50
N TYR A 145 2.70 9.60 -6.80
CA TYR A 145 2.87 10.63 -7.82
C TYR A 145 3.92 10.20 -8.83
N ARG A 146 3.81 10.72 -10.05
CA ARG A 146 4.73 10.40 -11.14
C ARG A 146 5.90 11.38 -11.20
N ASP A 147 5.58 12.66 -11.37
CA ASP A 147 6.56 13.73 -11.56
C ASP A 147 6.79 14.51 -10.25
N ASP A 148 8.01 14.98 -10.02
CA ASP A 148 8.36 15.73 -8.79
C ASP A 148 7.52 17.01 -8.61
N GLU A 149 6.97 17.56 -9.71
CA GLU A 149 6.07 18.72 -9.69
C GLU A 149 4.74 18.45 -8.97
N ASP A 150 4.29 17.20 -8.92
CA ASP A 150 3.03 16.80 -8.29
C ASP A 150 3.21 16.34 -6.83
N GLN A 151 4.44 16.36 -6.30
CA GLN A 151 4.77 15.86 -4.95
C GLN A 151 3.96 16.54 -3.85
N GLU A 152 3.89 17.88 -3.86
CA GLU A 152 3.20 18.65 -2.83
C GLU A 152 1.68 18.36 -2.85
N THR A 153 1.09 18.33 -4.05
CA THR A 153 -0.32 17.97 -4.26
C THR A 153 -0.62 16.55 -3.83
N ALA A 154 0.26 15.60 -4.14
CA ALA A 154 0.10 14.20 -3.73
C ALA A 154 0.23 14.01 -2.22
N GLN A 155 1.14 14.76 -1.57
CA GLN A 155 1.28 14.74 -0.11
C GLN A 155 0.06 15.35 0.58
N ALA A 156 -0.51 16.41 0.01
CA ALA A 156 -1.76 17.00 0.49
C ALA A 156 -2.93 16.00 0.37
N LEU A 157 -3.07 15.32 -0.77
CA LEU A 157 -4.05 14.25 -0.96
C LEU A 157 -3.81 13.10 0.04
N ALA A 158 -2.56 12.69 0.26
CA ALA A 158 -2.23 11.61 1.18
C ALA A 158 -2.63 11.94 2.63
N ALA A 159 -2.50 13.21 3.03
CA ALA A 159 -3.00 13.69 4.32
C ALA A 159 -4.52 13.72 4.38
N GLU A 160 -5.20 14.16 3.30
CA GLU A 160 -6.67 14.21 3.19
C GLU A 160 -7.30 12.81 3.29
N VAL A 161 -6.72 11.81 2.62
CA VAL A 161 -7.26 10.43 2.56
C VAL A 161 -6.68 9.49 3.62
N GLY A 162 -5.79 9.97 4.49
CA GLY A 162 -5.16 9.15 5.54
C GLY A 162 -4.15 8.11 5.05
N ALA A 163 -3.52 8.33 3.88
CA ALA A 163 -2.54 7.41 3.29
C ALA A 163 -1.09 7.64 3.77
N GLY A 164 -0.86 8.62 4.65
CA GLY A 164 0.47 8.93 5.20
C GLY A 164 1.36 9.69 4.21
N GLU A 165 2.57 9.21 3.98
CA GLU A 165 3.54 9.84 3.07
C GLU A 165 3.30 9.41 1.62
N ALA A 166 3.20 10.39 0.71
CA ALA A 166 3.10 10.14 -0.72
C ALA A 166 4.43 9.62 -1.29
N ARG A 167 4.36 8.70 -2.25
CA ARG A 167 5.54 8.03 -2.83
C ARG A 167 5.65 8.27 -4.32
N GLN A 168 6.87 8.51 -4.82
CA GLN A 168 7.07 8.58 -6.26
C GLN A 168 7.01 7.18 -6.88
N SER A 169 6.29 7.03 -8.00
CA SER A 169 6.23 5.77 -8.75
C SER A 169 5.91 6.00 -10.22
N ASP A 170 6.60 5.25 -11.09
CA ASP A 170 6.34 5.19 -12.53
C ASP A 170 5.37 4.04 -12.92
N GLU A 171 4.81 3.33 -11.93
CA GLU A 171 3.90 2.20 -12.17
C GLU A 171 2.59 2.61 -12.85
N TYR A 172 2.16 3.85 -12.62
CA TYR A 172 0.92 4.39 -13.13
C TYR A 172 1.19 5.50 -14.17
N ASP A 173 0.37 5.53 -15.22
CA ASP A 173 0.40 6.60 -16.23
C ASP A 173 -0.27 7.90 -15.73
N ALA A 174 -1.11 7.80 -14.70
CA ALA A 174 -1.74 8.96 -14.07
C ALA A 174 -0.71 9.79 -13.29
N ARG A 175 -0.95 11.11 -13.20
CA ARG A 175 -0.09 12.03 -12.47
C ARG A 175 -0.08 11.73 -10.97
N ILE A 176 -1.27 11.55 -10.42
CA ILE A 176 -1.48 11.15 -9.03
C ILE A 176 -2.37 9.91 -9.01
N THR A 177 -2.00 8.91 -8.22
CA THR A 177 -2.76 7.67 -8.04
C THR A 177 -2.98 7.40 -6.57
N PHE A 178 -4.22 7.34 -6.11
CA PHE A 178 -4.58 6.92 -4.77
C PHE A 178 -5.01 5.45 -4.78
N VAL A 179 -4.25 4.59 -4.10
CA VAL A 179 -4.60 3.18 -3.87
C VAL A 179 -5.39 3.08 -2.57
N ALA A 180 -6.71 2.92 -2.72
CA ALA A 180 -7.66 2.82 -1.62
C ALA A 180 -7.83 1.36 -1.16
N VAL A 181 -7.72 1.14 0.16
CA VAL A 181 -7.94 -0.17 0.79
C VAL A 181 -9.16 -0.21 1.71
N GLU A 182 -9.63 0.95 2.17
CA GLU A 182 -10.74 1.12 3.12
C GLU A 182 -11.67 2.25 2.67
N MET A 183 -12.94 2.23 3.10
CA MET A 183 -13.92 3.29 2.77
C MET A 183 -13.50 4.61 3.43
N PRO A 184 -13.85 5.78 2.85
CA PRO A 184 -13.61 7.05 3.54
C PRO A 184 -14.32 7.01 4.88
N ASP A 185 -13.66 7.52 5.93
CA ASP A 185 -14.29 7.67 7.24
C ASP A 185 -15.47 8.65 7.08
N GLU A 186 -16.67 8.08 7.00
CA GLU A 186 -17.90 8.84 6.93
C GLU A 186 -18.06 9.60 8.25
N GLY A 187 -17.57 10.84 8.29
CA GLY A 187 -17.96 11.83 9.28
C GLY A 187 -19.45 12.13 9.14
N GLY A 188 -20.31 11.25 9.67
CA GLY A 188 -21.73 11.47 9.94
C GLY A 188 -22.52 12.14 8.81
N GLY A 189 -22.67 11.47 7.67
CA GLY A 189 -23.68 11.84 6.68
C GLY A 189 -25.07 11.52 7.22
N ASP A 190 -25.77 12.56 7.69
CA ASP A 190 -27.22 12.58 7.95
C ASP A 190 -27.94 11.96 6.73
N GLU A 191 -28.53 10.79 6.96
CA GLU A 191 -29.35 10.08 5.99
C GLU A 191 -30.47 11.01 5.53
N GLY A 192 -30.46 11.29 4.22
CA GLY A 192 -31.25 12.32 3.60
C GLY A 192 -32.74 12.35 3.97
N ASP A 193 -33.19 13.58 4.21
CA ASP A 193 -34.54 14.10 4.03
C ASP A 193 -35.29 13.41 2.87
N GLY A 194 -36.05 12.38 3.21
CA GLY A 194 -37.08 11.78 2.37
C GLY A 194 -38.42 12.45 2.64
N GLY A 195 -38.55 13.72 2.24
CA GLY A 195 -39.82 14.44 2.26
C GLY A 195 -40.91 13.72 1.48
N GLN A 196 -41.87 13.12 2.19
CA GLN A 196 -43.16 12.74 1.63
C GLN A 196 -44.28 13.18 2.59
N GLY A 197 -44.43 14.49 2.73
CA GLY A 197 -45.62 15.12 3.28
C GLY A 197 -46.53 15.55 2.13
N ASP A 198 -47.31 14.62 1.58
CA ASP A 198 -48.50 14.95 0.79
C ASP A 198 -49.44 13.73 0.80
N ASP A 199 -50.46 13.78 1.66
CA ASP A 199 -51.78 13.31 1.26
C ASP A 199 -52.81 14.12 2.05
N GLY A 200 -53.54 14.94 1.30
CA GLY A 200 -54.48 15.93 1.78
C GLY A 200 -55.69 15.31 2.45
N GLY A 201 -56.19 16.00 3.47
CA GLY A 201 -57.51 15.74 4.01
C GLY A 201 -58.59 16.07 2.99
N GLU A 202 -59.52 15.14 2.82
CA GLU A 202 -60.83 15.41 2.25
C GLU A 202 -61.92 14.85 3.18
N GLY A 203 -62.85 15.73 3.56
CA GLY A 203 -64.29 15.48 3.65
C GLY A 203 -64.83 14.50 4.68
#